data_AF-A0A962C0J0-F1
#
_entry.id   AF-A0A962C0J0-F1
#
_cell.length_a   1.000
_cell.length_b   1.000
_cell.length_c   1.000
_cell.angle_alpha   90.00
_cell.angle_beta   90.00
_cell.angle_gamma   90.00
#
_symmetry.space_group_name_H-M   'P 1'
#
loop_
_entity.id
_entity.type
_entity.pdbx_description
1 polymer ?
#
loop_
_entity_poly.entity_id
_entity_poly.type
_entity_poly.pdbx_seq_one_letter_code
_entity_poly.pdbx_strand_id
1 'polypeptide(L)' 'MKRLAIILCAAIVGFVLFAVGGGWMITLLSSNTHDLSVESAMTGFFAIGPIGAILGAVAGAWFSKPKQDGRAA' A
#
# COMPACT_ATOMS: atom_id res chain seq x y z
N MET A 1 9.31 1.51 -19.36
CA MET A 1 8.69 2.57 -18.55
C MET A 1 7.26 2.26 -18.10
N LYS A 2 6.35 1.79 -18.98
CA LYS A 2 4.94 1.48 -18.61
C LYS A 2 4.79 0.57 -17.39
N ARG A 3 5.61 -0.49 -17.29
CA ARG A 3 5.60 -1.42 -16.16
C ARG A 3 5.96 -0.75 -14.82
N LEU A 4 7.02 0.05 -14.82
CA LEU A 4 7.43 0.81 -13.64
C LEU A 4 6.33 1.78 -13.20
N ALA A 5 5.67 2.46 -14.14
CA ALA A 5 4.54 3.33 -13.84
C ALA A 5 3.38 2.58 -13.17
N ILE A 6 3.01 1.40 -13.68
CA ILE A 6 1.96 0.55 -13.06
C ILE A 6 2.36 0.16 -11.63
N ILE A 7 3.61 -0.25 -11.41
CA ILE A 7 4.11 -0.64 -10.08
C ILE A 7 4.06 0.54 -9.11
N LEU A 8 4.51 1.73 -9.53
CA LEU A 8 4.48 2.94 -8.70
C LEU A 8 3.05 3.38 -8.40
N CYS A 9 2.15 3.37 -9.38
CA CYS A 9 0.73 3.66 -9.14
C CYS A 9 0.10 2.66 -8.16
N ALA A 10 0.37 1.37 -8.33
CA ALA A 10 -0.13 0.34 -7.42
C ALA A 10 0.44 0.50 -5.99
N ALA A 11 1.71 0.88 -5.86
CA ALA A 11 2.32 1.18 -4.58
C ALA A 11 1.67 2.40 -3.89
N ILE A 12 1.41 3.49 -4.62
CA ILE A 12 0.73 4.67 -4.09
C ILE A 12 -0.69 4.32 -3.63
N VAL A 13 -1.44 3.58 -4.44
CA VAL A 13 -2.79 3.14 -4.08
C VAL A 13 -2.75 2.23 -2.85
N GLY A 14 -1.82 1.27 -2.81
CA GLY A 14 -1.62 0.39 -1.66
C GLY A 14 -1.29 1.17 -0.38
N PHE A 15 -0.41 2.19 -0.48
CA PHE A 15 -0.08 3.07 0.63
C PHE A 15 -1.32 3.76 1.19
N VAL A 16 -2.10 4.41 0.33
CA VAL A 16 -3.27 5.19 0.77
C VAL A 16 -4.32 4.28 1.42
N LEU A 17 -4.64 3.14 0.79
CA LEU A 17 -5.63 2.20 1.32
C LEU A 17 -5.25 1.68 2.70
N PHE A 18 -3.98 1.29 2.87
CA PHE A 18 -3.50 0.76 4.14
C PHE A 18 -3.26 1.86 5.19
N ALA A 19 -2.82 3.05 4.80
CA ALA A 19 -2.65 4.14 5.74
C ALA A 19 -3.99 4.57 6.34
N VAL A 20 -5.01 4.72 5.50
CA VAL A 20 -6.37 5.06 5.94
C VAL A 20 -6.99 3.90 6.72
N GLY A 21 -6.91 2.67 6.20
CA GLY A 21 -7.47 1.49 6.87
C GLY A 21 -6.80 1.19 8.21
N GLY A 22 -5.46 1.31 8.27
CA GLY A 22 -4.67 1.13 9.49
C GLY A 22 -4.95 2.19 10.53
N GLY A 23 -5.00 3.47 10.12
CA GLY A 23 -5.37 4.55 11.02
C GLY A 23 -6.79 4.38 11.56
N TRP A 24 -7.75 4.00 10.71
CA TRP A 24 -9.11 3.70 11.12
C TRP A 24 -9.19 2.53 12.10
N MET A 25 -8.40 1.48 11.89
CA MET A 25 -8.33 0.35 12.81
C MET A 25 -7.80 0.75 14.20
N ILE A 26 -6.81 1.64 14.26
CA ILE A 26 -6.32 2.20 15.53
C ILE A 26 -7.40 3.03 16.23
N THR A 27 -8.16 3.85 15.49
CA THR A 27 -9.29 4.60 16.07
C THR A 27 -10.33 3.68 16.72
N LEU A 28 -10.52 2.46 16.21
CA LEU A 28 -11.49 1.51 16.73
C LEU A 28 -10.96 0.65 17.89
N LEU A 29 -9.68 0.29 17.86
CA LEU A 29 -9.11 -0.73 18.75
C LEU A 29 -8.22 -0.16 19.86
N SER A 30 -7.69 1.04 19.70
CA SER A 30 -6.78 1.63 20.70
C SER A 30 -7.56 2.12 21.93
N SER A 31 -7.03 1.82 23.10
CA SER A 31 -7.55 2.29 24.39
C SER A 31 -6.97 3.66 24.80
N ASN A 32 -6.08 4.23 23.98
CA ASN A 32 -5.48 5.52 24.26
C ASN A 32 -6.51 6.65 24.09
N THR A 33 -6.93 7.26 25.20
CA THR A 33 -7.89 8.37 25.22
C THR A 33 -7.24 9.75 25.19
N HIS A 34 -5.92 9.85 25.37
CA HIS A 34 -5.24 11.14 25.44
C HIS A 34 -4.89 11.69 24.04
N ASP A 35 -4.37 10.84 23.14
CA ASP A 35 -3.83 11.28 21.83
C ASP A 35 -4.17 10.34 20.66
N LEU A 36 -5.41 9.81 20.65
CA LEU A 36 -5.86 8.83 19.65
C LEU A 36 -5.72 9.31 18.20
N SER A 37 -5.97 10.60 17.96
CA SER A 37 -5.88 11.20 16.62
C SER A 37 -4.45 11.22 16.09
N VAL A 38 -3.47 11.50 16.95
CA VAL A 38 -2.05 11.51 16.58
C VAL A 38 -1.56 10.08 16.41
N GLU A 39 -1.91 9.17 17.33
CA GLU A 39 -1.53 7.75 17.25
C GLU A 39 -2.04 7.11 15.96
N SER A 40 -3.32 7.31 15.63
CA SER A 40 -3.93 6.77 14.40
C SER A 40 -3.28 7.34 13.13
N ALA A 41 -3.02 8.64 13.08
CA ALA A 41 -2.35 9.28 11.95
C ALA A 41 -0.91 8.78 11.78
N MET A 42 -0.14 8.71 12.88
CA MET A 42 1.24 8.24 12.90
C MET A 42 1.32 6.78 12.46
N THR A 43 0.47 5.92 13.02
CA THR A 43 0.47 4.48 12.74
C THR A 43 0.04 4.20 11.31
N GLY A 44 -1.02 4.86 10.84
CA GLY A 44 -1.47 4.78 9.45
C GLY A 44 -0.36 5.21 8.50
N PHE A 45 0.23 6.39 8.69
CA PHE A 45 1.18 6.96 7.74
C PHE A 45 2.58 6.32 7.78
N PHE A 46 3.13 6.03 8.96
CA PHE A 46 4.53 5.59 9.11
C PHE A 46 4.71 4.09 9.26
N ALA A 47 3.67 3.34 9.64
CA ALA A 47 3.78 1.88 9.80
C ALA A 47 2.94 1.12 8.77
N ILE A 48 1.62 1.31 8.79
CA ILE A 48 0.71 0.49 7.98
C ILE A 48 0.72 0.89 6.51
N GLY A 49 0.79 2.19 6.22
CA GLY A 49 0.90 2.73 4.85
C GLY A 49 2.11 2.17 4.08
N PRO A 50 3.34 2.24 4.60
CA PRO A 50 4.52 1.68 3.93
C PRO A 50 4.40 0.18 3.65
N ILE A 51 3.79 -0.59 4.56
CA ILE A 51 3.49 -2.01 4.33
C ILE A 51 2.55 -2.16 3.13
N GLY A 52 1.46 -1.38 3.08
CA GLY A 52 0.55 -1.35 1.94
C GLY A 52 1.21 -0.95 0.64
N ALA A 53 2.17 -0.02 0.67
CA ALA A 53 2.93 0.39 -0.51
C ALA A 53 3.75 -0.77 -1.08
N ILE A 54 4.42 -1.54 -0.21
CA ILE A 54 5.20 -2.71 -0.60
C ILE A 54 4.27 -3.78 -1.20
N LEU A 55 3.15 -4.07 -0.55
CA LEU A 55 2.16 -5.03 -1.06
C LEU A 55 1.58 -4.59 -2.41
N GLY A 56 1.27 -3.30 -2.55
CA GLY A 56 0.80 -2.71 -3.80
C GLY A 56 1.85 -2.79 -4.92
N ALA A 57 3.11 -2.52 -4.61
CA ALA A 57 4.21 -2.65 -5.58
C ALA A 57 4.39 -4.11 -6.04
N VAL A 58 4.33 -5.07 -5.11
CA VAL A 58 4.43 -6.50 -5.41
C VAL A 58 3.27 -6.96 -6.29
N ALA A 59 2.04 -6.57 -5.94
CA ALA A 59 0.85 -6.86 -6.74
C ALA A 59 0.98 -6.25 -8.15
N GLY A 60 1.34 -4.97 -8.24
CA GLY A 60 1.58 -4.28 -9.51
C GLY A 60 2.65 -4.98 -10.36
N ALA A 61 3.74 -5.45 -9.75
CA ALA A 61 4.80 -6.16 -10.44
C ALA A 61 4.36 -7.54 -10.96
N TRP A 62 3.48 -8.22 -10.21
CA TRP A 62 2.89 -9.50 -10.59
C TRP A 62 1.95 -9.35 -11.78
N PHE A 63 1.03 -8.38 -11.75
CA PHE A 63 0.02 -8.19 -12.79
C PHE A 63 0.58 -7.58 -14.08
N SER A 64 1.73 -6.90 -14.00
CA SER A 64 2.38 -6.25 -15.15
C SER A 64 3.47 -7.11 -15.82
N LYS A 65 3.53 -8.42 -15.52
CA LYS A 65 4.48 -9.33 -16.18
C LYS A 65 4.23 -9.32 -17.70
N PRO A 66 5.28 -9.14 -18.54
CA PRO A 66 5.11 -9.21 -19.99
C PRO A 66 4.64 -10.61 -20.38
N LYS A 67 3.65 -10.68 -21.27
CA LYS A 67 3.28 -11.93 -21.92
C LYS A 67 4.46 -12.34 -22.79
N GLN A 68 5.08 -13.50 -22.51
CA GLN A 68 6.08 -14.07 -23.40
C GLN A 68 5.34 -14.51 -24.66
N ASP A 69 5.24 -13.61 -25.64
CA ASP A 69 4.75 -13.97 -26.96
C ASP A 69 5.77 -14.94 -27.55
N GLY A 70 5.36 -16.20 -27.69
CA GLY A 70 6.18 -17.33 -28.15
C GLY A 70 6.62 -17.20 -29.61
N ARG A 71 7.51 -16.25 -29.89
CA ARG A 71 8.21 -16.12 -31.16
C ARG A 71 9.59 -16.78 -31.04
N ALA A 72 9.56 -18.10 -30.92
CA ALA A 72 10.59 -18.96 -31.51
C ALA A 72 9.83 -19.80 -32.54
N ALA A 73 9.64 -19.20 -33.73
CA ALA A 73 9.20 -19.87 -34.94
C ALA A 73 10.44 -20.15 -35.79
#